data_AF-A0A3D2C609-F1
#
_entry.id   AF-A0A3D2C609-F1
#
_cell.length_a   1.000
_cell.length_b   1.000
_cell.length_c   1.000
_cell.angle_alpha   90.00
_cell.angle_beta   90.00
_cell.angle_gamma   90.00
#
_symmetry.space_group_name_H-M   'P 1'
#
loop_
_entity.id
_entity.type
_entity.pdbx_description
1 polymer ?
#
loop_
_entity_poly.entity_id
_entity_poly.type
_entity_poly.pdbx_seq_one_letter_code
_entity_poly.pdbx_strand_id
1 'polypeptide(L)'
;MRRFIPILFITAGLIGCGDKDDSGDSGDSSAPAVSAACEMAAEIEACPECADGDVTCSYGDESATELSCGDCQARSALLSALCDADIDDVRADIEAGLSCSEPE
;
A
#
# COMPACT_ATOMS: atom_id res chain seq x y z
N MET A 1 -52.74 -0.78 10.65
CA MET A 1 -51.79 -0.43 11.74
C MET A 1 -50.44 -0.08 11.11
N ARG A 2 -49.69 0.80 11.76
CA ARG A 2 -48.64 1.68 11.20
C ARG A 2 -47.49 0.95 10.48
N ARG A 3 -47.10 1.52 9.34
CA ARG A 3 -45.85 1.28 8.61
C ARG A 3 -44.65 1.68 9.49
N PHE A 4 -43.66 0.81 9.62
CA PHE A 4 -42.33 1.15 10.13
C PHE A 4 -41.29 0.69 9.11
N ILE A 5 -40.73 1.64 8.38
CA ILE A 5 -39.52 1.48 7.56
C ILE A 5 -38.43 2.24 8.30
N PRO A 6 -37.40 1.59 8.86
CA PRO A 6 -36.17 2.27 9.20
C PRO A 6 -35.26 2.30 7.97
N ILE A 7 -35.20 3.48 7.36
CA ILE A 7 -34.10 3.90 6.50
C ILE A 7 -32.88 4.06 7.43
N LEU A 8 -31.84 3.25 7.25
CA LEU A 8 -30.50 3.60 7.71
C LEU A 8 -29.63 3.79 6.47
N PHE A 9 -29.43 5.05 6.12
CA PHE A 9 -28.38 5.52 5.22
C PHE A 9 -27.03 5.11 5.82
N ILE A 10 -26.29 4.23 5.15
CA ILE A 10 -24.83 4.21 5.27
C ILE A 10 -24.31 4.68 3.91
N THR A 11 -23.84 5.92 3.94
CA THR A 11 -23.20 6.64 2.85
C THR A 11 -22.01 5.84 2.33
N ALA A 12 -22.09 5.44 1.07
CA ALA A 12 -20.95 5.06 0.26
C ALA A 12 -20.04 6.28 0.08
N GLY A 13 -18.89 6.27 0.74
CA GLY A 13 -17.77 7.17 0.42
C GLY A 13 -16.97 6.56 -0.73
N LEU A 14 -17.42 6.79 -1.96
CA LEU A 14 -16.58 6.70 -3.14
C LEU A 14 -15.64 7.90 -3.13
N ILE A 15 -14.41 7.76 -2.64
CA ILE A 15 -13.36 8.74 -2.92
C ILE A 15 -12.76 8.34 -4.26
N GLY A 16 -13.38 8.89 -5.30
CA GLY A 16 -12.88 8.87 -6.66
C GLY A 16 -11.68 9.79 -6.80
N CYS A 17 -10.72 9.31 -7.58
CA CYS A 17 -9.57 10.03 -8.10
C CYS A 17 -10.02 11.17 -9.05
N GLY A 18 -9.44 12.36 -8.88
CA GLY A 18 -9.43 13.40 -9.91
C GLY A 18 -10.16 14.70 -9.55
N ASP A 19 -9.39 15.75 -9.25
CA ASP A 19 -9.52 16.98 -10.02
C ASP A 19 -8.21 17.79 -9.95
N LYS A 20 -7.82 18.30 -11.12
CA LYS A 20 -6.62 19.09 -11.37
C LYS A 20 -7.11 20.51 -11.59
N ASP A 21 -6.74 21.45 -10.72
CA ASP A 21 -6.55 22.85 -11.13
C ASP A 21 -5.81 23.68 -10.06
N ASP A 22 -5.00 24.60 -10.59
CA ASP A 22 -3.92 25.39 -10.02
C ASP A 22 -4.30 26.41 -8.94
N SER A 23 -3.44 26.59 -7.93
CA SER A 23 -2.69 27.85 -7.65
C SER A 23 -2.31 27.95 -6.18
N GLY A 24 -1.03 28.24 -5.93
CA GLY A 24 -0.35 28.06 -4.65
C GLY A 24 -0.93 28.81 -3.45
N ASP A 25 -0.80 28.17 -2.30
CA ASP A 25 -0.23 28.71 -1.07
C ASP A 25 0.16 27.50 -0.21
N SER A 26 1.34 27.52 0.39
CA SER A 26 1.93 26.40 1.14
C SER A 26 1.10 26.04 2.37
N GLY A 27 0.03 25.28 2.17
CA GLY A 27 -0.92 24.86 3.18
C GLY A 27 -0.53 23.50 3.77
N ASP A 28 -0.20 23.53 5.07
CA ASP A 28 -0.50 22.50 6.07
C ASP A 28 -0.27 21.04 5.63
N SER A 29 0.88 20.49 6.02
CA SER A 29 1.21 19.06 5.99
C SER A 29 0.27 18.27 6.92
N SER A 30 -0.98 18.15 6.51
CA SER A 30 -2.01 17.28 7.08
C SER A 30 -2.55 16.32 6.03
N ALA A 31 -1.75 16.02 4.99
CA ALA A 31 -1.78 14.66 4.45
C ALA A 31 -1.41 13.74 5.63
N PRO A 32 -2.09 12.60 5.87
CA PRO A 32 -1.52 11.61 6.78
C PRO A 32 -0.06 11.45 6.36
N ALA A 33 0.88 11.54 7.29
CA ALA A 33 2.29 11.29 6.97
C ALA A 33 2.30 9.94 6.27
N VAL A 34 2.43 9.96 4.94
CA VAL A 34 2.39 8.72 4.17
C VAL A 34 3.61 7.97 4.64
N SER A 35 3.42 6.81 5.27
CA SER A 35 4.52 6.06 5.82
C SER A 35 5.52 5.78 4.70
N ALA A 36 6.81 5.63 5.03
CA ALA A 36 7.81 5.39 4.00
C ALA A 36 7.47 4.12 3.18
N ALA A 37 6.79 3.14 3.80
CA ALA A 37 6.22 1.98 3.13
C ALA A 37 5.22 2.35 2.03
N CYS A 38 4.27 3.26 2.29
CA CYS A 38 3.32 3.73 1.30
C CYS A 38 4.00 4.50 0.15
N GLU A 39 5.00 5.33 0.47
CA GLU A 39 5.76 6.05 -0.56
C GLU A 39 6.53 5.08 -1.47
N MET A 40 7.21 4.10 -0.86
CA MET A 40 7.94 3.05 -1.60
C MET A 40 7.03 2.12 -2.40
N ALA A 41 5.84 1.78 -1.89
CA ALA A 41 4.88 0.95 -2.61
C ALA A 41 4.42 1.64 -3.91
N ALA A 42 4.16 2.95 -3.85
CA ALA A 42 3.80 3.75 -5.03
C ALA A 42 4.94 3.83 -6.06
N GLU A 43 6.21 3.77 -5.64
CA GLU A 43 7.36 3.76 -6.56
C GLU A 43 7.50 2.43 -7.32
N ILE A 44 6.98 1.32 -6.78
CA ILE A 44 7.17 -0.04 -7.30
C ILE A 44 6.02 -0.51 -8.21
N GLU A 45 4.94 0.27 -8.37
CA GLU A 45 3.82 -0.03 -9.29
C GLU A 45 4.23 -0.27 -10.76
N ALA A 46 5.49 -0.03 -11.14
CA ALA A 46 6.03 -0.30 -12.47
C ALA A 46 6.63 -1.71 -12.68
N CYS A 47 6.46 -2.67 -11.76
CA CYS A 47 6.96 -4.03 -11.98
C CYS A 47 6.22 -4.72 -13.13
N PRO A 48 6.92 -5.25 -14.16
CA PRO A 48 6.27 -6.00 -15.23
C PRO A 48 5.61 -7.27 -14.69
N GLU A 49 4.47 -7.65 -15.26
CA GLU A 49 3.84 -8.95 -15.01
C GLU A 49 4.64 -10.04 -15.73
N CYS A 50 5.27 -10.93 -14.98
CA CYS A 50 5.98 -12.09 -15.54
C CYS A 50 5.94 -13.25 -14.56
N ALA A 51 5.77 -14.50 -15.00
CA ALA A 51 5.67 -15.65 -14.11
C ALA A 51 7.01 -16.40 -14.05
N ASP A 52 7.94 -15.92 -13.21
CA ASP A 52 9.30 -16.47 -13.06
C ASP A 52 9.49 -17.32 -11.78
N GLY A 53 8.44 -17.52 -11.00
CA GLY A 53 8.46 -18.28 -9.75
C GLY A 53 7.93 -17.49 -8.57
N ASP A 54 7.68 -18.18 -7.46
CA ASP A 54 7.27 -17.58 -6.20
C ASP A 54 8.48 -16.95 -5.51
N VAL A 55 8.32 -15.71 -5.01
CA VAL A 55 9.28 -15.08 -4.10
C VAL A 55 8.52 -14.56 -2.89
N THR A 56 9.09 -14.78 -1.71
CA THR A 56 8.57 -14.26 -0.45
C THR A 56 9.48 -13.17 0.08
N CYS A 57 8.93 -11.98 0.28
CA CYS A 57 9.62 -10.88 0.95
C CYS A 57 9.05 -10.72 2.35
N SER A 58 9.91 -10.49 3.34
CA SER A 58 9.54 -10.31 4.74
C SER A 58 10.19 -9.08 5.37
N TYR A 59 9.48 -8.46 6.31
CA TYR A 59 9.96 -7.37 7.15
C TYR A 59 9.29 -7.46 8.53
N GLY A 60 10.09 -7.67 9.59
CA GLY A 60 9.54 -7.85 10.94
C GLY A 60 8.60 -9.06 11.00
N ASP A 61 7.34 -8.81 11.34
CA ASP A 61 6.27 -9.82 11.38
C ASP A 61 5.46 -9.92 10.08
N GLU A 62 5.67 -8.99 9.13
CA GLU A 62 4.95 -8.94 7.86
C GLU A 62 5.70 -9.71 6.76
N SER A 63 4.96 -10.44 5.93
CA SER A 63 5.51 -11.16 4.80
C SER A 63 4.51 -11.22 3.64
N ALA A 64 4.99 -11.07 2.42
CA ALA A 64 4.20 -11.22 1.21
C ALA A 64 4.89 -12.17 0.22
N THR A 65 4.11 -13.07 -0.35
CA THR A 65 4.56 -14.03 -1.36
C THR A 65 3.83 -13.75 -2.66
N GLU A 66 4.57 -13.45 -3.74
CA GLU A 66 3.99 -13.19 -5.06
C GLU A 66 4.63 -14.09 -6.11
N LEU A 67 3.79 -14.50 -7.08
CA LEU A 67 4.13 -15.48 -8.11
C LEU A 67 4.55 -14.81 -9.42
N SER A 68 5.26 -13.68 -9.33
CA SER A 68 5.61 -12.92 -10.53
C SER A 68 6.83 -11.99 -10.40
N CYS A 69 7.71 -12.03 -11.41
CA CYS A 69 8.93 -11.24 -11.59
C CYS A 69 9.88 -11.12 -10.38
N GLY A 70 9.91 -12.17 -9.56
CA GLY A 70 10.85 -12.33 -8.45
C GLY A 70 10.66 -11.27 -7.36
N ASP A 71 11.77 -10.67 -6.93
CA ASP A 71 11.80 -9.72 -5.81
C ASP A 71 10.95 -8.46 -6.05
N CYS A 72 10.73 -8.03 -7.30
CA CYS A 72 10.08 -6.74 -7.59
C CYS A 72 8.64 -6.72 -7.06
N GLN A 73 7.82 -7.71 -7.46
CA GLN A 73 6.42 -7.74 -7.07
C GLN A 73 6.24 -8.18 -5.63
N ALA A 74 7.03 -9.14 -5.16
CA ALA A 74 7.02 -9.55 -3.76
C ALA A 74 7.38 -8.39 -2.82
N ARG A 75 8.32 -7.51 -3.22
CA ARG A 75 8.61 -6.25 -2.50
C ARG A 75 7.44 -5.27 -2.56
N SER A 76 6.82 -5.10 -3.72
CA SER A 76 5.64 -4.24 -3.88
C SER A 76 4.51 -4.66 -2.94
N ALA A 77 4.21 -5.96 -2.93
CA ALA A 77 3.18 -6.55 -2.10
C ALA A 77 3.50 -6.41 -0.60
N LEU A 78 4.76 -6.65 -0.20
CA LEU A 78 5.19 -6.45 1.18
C LEU A 78 5.08 -4.98 1.59
N LEU A 79 5.54 -4.04 0.75
CA LEU A 79 5.48 -2.60 1.06
C LEU A 79 4.04 -2.10 1.12
N SER A 80 3.15 -2.64 0.29
CA SER A 80 1.71 -2.39 0.38
C SER A 80 1.15 -2.92 1.70
N ALA A 81 1.52 -4.14 2.12
CA ALA A 81 1.11 -4.70 3.40
C ALA A 81 1.62 -3.88 4.60
N LEU A 82 2.87 -3.41 4.55
CA LEU A 82 3.45 -2.52 5.57
C LEU A 82 2.73 -1.17 5.63
N CYS A 83 2.32 -0.65 4.48
CA CYS A 83 1.49 0.56 4.38
C CYS A 83 0.10 0.34 5.00
N ASP A 84 -0.58 -0.76 4.67
CA ASP A 84 -1.89 -1.13 5.25
C ASP A 84 -1.81 -1.41 6.76
N ALA A 85 -0.66 -1.90 7.24
CA ALA A 85 -0.38 -2.15 8.65
C ALA A 85 0.02 -0.88 9.43
N ASP A 86 0.09 0.30 8.77
CA ASP A 86 0.49 1.59 9.36
C ASP A 86 1.88 1.53 10.05
N ILE A 87 2.80 0.76 9.46
CA ILE A 87 4.18 0.65 9.94
C ILE A 87 4.93 1.93 9.57
N ASP A 88 5.12 2.82 10.56
CA ASP A 88 5.78 4.13 10.42
C ASP A 88 7.32 4.06 10.56
N ASP A 89 7.93 3.04 9.95
CA ASP A 89 9.39 2.93 9.91
C ASP A 89 9.98 3.83 8.81
N VAL A 90 11.22 4.29 9.00
CA VAL A 90 11.90 5.09 7.98
C VAL A 90 12.39 4.20 6.84
N ARG A 91 12.43 4.75 5.63
CA ARG A 91 12.86 4.05 4.40
C ARG A 91 14.14 3.23 4.57
N ALA A 92 15.15 3.80 5.22
CA ALA A 92 16.44 3.14 5.43
C ALA A 92 16.33 1.89 6.31
N ASP A 93 15.45 1.89 7.31
CA ASP A 93 15.24 0.74 8.20
C ASP A 93 14.46 -0.36 7.47
N ILE A 94 13.47 0.02 6.66
CA ILE A 94 12.72 -0.91 5.80
C ILE A 94 13.66 -1.57 4.79
N GLU A 95 14.47 -0.79 4.08
CA GLU A 95 15.46 -1.32 3.12
C GLU A 95 16.51 -2.23 3.78
N ALA A 96 16.92 -1.92 5.01
CA ALA A 96 17.91 -2.71 5.75
C ALA A 96 17.33 -4.00 6.37
N GLY A 97 16.04 -3.99 6.74
CA GLY A 97 15.36 -5.12 7.37
C GLY A 97 14.62 -6.03 6.39
N LEU A 98 14.35 -5.56 5.17
CA LEU A 98 13.64 -6.33 4.15
C LEU A 98 14.52 -7.45 3.61
N SER A 99 13.96 -8.66 3.56
CA SER A 99 14.64 -9.82 2.99
C SER A 99 13.69 -10.57 2.07
N CYS A 100 14.16 -10.88 0.86
CA CYS A 100 13.41 -11.64 -0.13
C CYS A 100 14.12 -12.97 -0.42
N SER A 101 13.35 -14.04 -0.54
CA SER A 101 13.86 -15.39 -0.77
C SER A 101 12.84 -16.21 -1.56
N GLU A 102 13.33 -17.11 -2.41
CA GLU A 102 12.52 -18.15 -3.03
C GLU A 102 11.98 -19.10 -1.92
N PRO A 103 10.73 -19.55 -1.98
CA PRO A 103 10.21 -20.55 -1.05
C PRO A 103 10.90 -21.92 -1.30
N GLU A 104 11.17 -22.66 -0.22
CA GLU A 104 11.81 -23.97 -0.27
C GLU A 104 10.90 -25.11 -0.75
#